data_AF-A0A8T6TTX5-F1
#
_entry.id   AF-A0A8T6TTX5-F1
#
_cell.length_a   1.000
_cell.length_b   1.000
_cell.length_c   1.000
_cell.angle_alpha   90.00
_cell.angle_beta   90.00
_cell.angle_gamma   90.00
#
_symmetry.space_group_name_H-M   'P 1'
#
loop_
_entity.id
_entity.type
_entity.pdbx_description
1 polymer ?
#
loop_
_entity_poly.entity_id
_entity_poly.type
_entity_poly.pdbx_seq_one_letter_code
_entity_poly.pdbx_strand_id
1 'polypeptide(L)'
;LLKKAQDLLDSAVHPTVVANGYRMAATEAKGVLDRNSFQVKNLKDRKLLKKIALTSMASKTIGGMEFLADLAVDAVLSVVEEVGGRVEADIDNIQIVKKQGGAIRDTELIKGIIVDKEAAHVGMPKYQENPKIALVNQALEIKKTEVDAKIEIDDPFSLKSFLDQEEATLKGMVDDLKNAGANVVFCQKGIDDLAQHYLAKDGIFAVRRVKKSDMEKLAKATGSRIVNNLKEISKKDLGTAGAIEERKFGKDSLTFVTGCKNPMAVSVLIRGGTEHVVAEADRALHDSLSVVADVVVDGKYIAGGGASAMEIAQHLKSYASSVGGREQMAIDAFADAVEIVPKSLAENAGYDPINTLIDLRSAHSSKKKTAGIDI
;
A
#
# COMPACT_ATOMS: atom_id res chain seq x y z
N LEU A 1 27.29 -12.38 -8.08
CA LEU A 1 28.41 -11.68 -7.41
C LEU A 1 29.25 -12.64 -6.56
N LEU A 2 28.73 -13.20 -5.46
CA LEU A 2 29.51 -14.08 -4.57
C LEU A 2 30.23 -15.25 -5.28
N LYS A 3 29.56 -15.93 -6.22
CA LYS A 3 30.18 -16.98 -7.03
C LYS A 3 31.43 -16.50 -7.79
N LYS A 4 31.35 -15.31 -8.40
CA LYS A 4 32.47 -14.69 -9.12
C LYS A 4 33.56 -14.19 -8.17
N ALA A 5 33.20 -13.78 -6.95
CA ALA A 5 34.16 -13.44 -5.92
C ALA A 5 34.94 -14.67 -5.44
N GLN A 6 34.28 -15.83 -5.31
CA GLN A 6 34.94 -17.09 -4.96
C GLN A 6 36.03 -17.46 -5.98
N ASP A 7 35.74 -17.38 -7.28
CA ASP A 7 36.72 -17.63 -8.35
C ASP A 7 37.99 -16.74 -8.21
N LEU A 8 37.83 -15.49 -7.76
CA LEU A 8 38.93 -14.56 -7.50
C LEU A 8 39.72 -14.91 -6.22
N LEU A 9 39.02 -15.32 -5.17
CA LEU A 9 39.65 -15.75 -3.91
C LEU A 9 40.49 -17.02 -4.13
N ASP A 10 39.97 -17.97 -4.90
CA ASP A 10 40.67 -19.19 -5.28
C ASP A 10 41.92 -18.87 -6.13
N SER A 11 41.88 -17.77 -6.88
CA SER A 11 43.02 -17.20 -7.62
C SER A 11 43.96 -16.34 -6.75
N ALA A 12 43.86 -16.44 -5.42
CA ALA A 12 44.66 -15.71 -4.43
C ALA A 12 44.54 -14.17 -4.48
N VAL A 13 43.42 -13.63 -4.97
CA VAL A 13 43.10 -12.20 -4.85
C VAL A 13 42.63 -11.90 -3.43
N HIS A 14 43.24 -10.91 -2.77
CA HIS A 14 42.90 -10.57 -1.38
C HIS A 14 41.44 -10.08 -1.27
N PRO A 15 40.65 -10.51 -0.26
CA PRO A 15 39.24 -10.12 -0.13
C PRO A 15 38.98 -8.60 -0.14
N THR A 16 39.87 -7.82 0.47
CA THR A 16 39.79 -6.35 0.47
C THR A 16 39.83 -5.74 -0.93
N VAL A 17 40.62 -6.33 -1.83
CA VAL A 17 40.72 -5.88 -3.22
C VAL A 17 39.42 -6.18 -3.96
N VAL A 18 38.85 -7.38 -3.75
CA VAL A 18 37.55 -7.75 -4.33
C VAL A 18 36.45 -6.81 -3.85
N ALA A 19 36.41 -6.53 -2.54
CA ALA A 19 35.44 -5.62 -1.94
C ALA A 19 35.57 -4.19 -2.48
N ASN A 20 36.79 -3.68 -2.63
CA ASN A 20 37.04 -2.36 -3.19
C ASN A 20 36.63 -2.29 -4.66
N GLY A 21 37.03 -3.26 -5.49
CA GLY A 21 36.63 -3.32 -6.90
C GLY A 21 35.11 -3.42 -7.07
N TYR A 22 34.41 -4.18 -6.23
CA TYR A 22 32.95 -4.25 -6.26
C TYR A 22 32.28 -2.93 -5.86
N ARG A 23 32.84 -2.19 -4.89
CA ARG A 23 32.34 -0.86 -4.53
C ARG A 23 32.51 0.16 -5.67
N MET A 24 33.66 0.11 -6.36
CA MET A 24 33.91 0.94 -7.54
C MET A 24 32.92 0.60 -8.65
N ALA A 25 32.78 -0.68 -8.98
CA ALA A 25 31.84 -1.15 -9.99
C ALA A 25 30.38 -0.78 -9.68
N ALA A 26 29.96 -0.91 -8.42
CA ALA A 26 28.60 -0.54 -8.01
C ALA A 26 28.34 0.97 -8.15
N THR A 27 29.35 1.82 -7.90
CA THR A 27 29.24 3.28 -8.05
C THR A 27 29.10 3.66 -9.51
N GLU A 28 29.95 3.10 -10.39
CA GLU A 28 29.86 3.32 -11.83
C GLU A 28 28.54 2.77 -12.42
N ALA A 29 28.09 1.60 -11.97
CA ALA A 29 26.82 1.02 -12.41
C ALA A 29 25.62 1.93 -12.11
N LYS A 30 25.58 2.57 -10.94
CA LYS A 30 24.56 3.59 -10.62
C LYS A 30 24.62 4.77 -11.59
N GLY A 31 25.82 5.28 -11.86
CA GLY A 31 26.02 6.35 -12.84
C GLY A 31 25.61 5.97 -14.27
N VAL A 32 25.72 4.70 -14.65
CA VAL A 32 25.18 4.19 -15.94
C VAL A 32 23.66 4.20 -15.94
N LEU A 33 23.02 3.73 -14.87
CA LEU A 33 21.56 3.72 -14.74
C LEU A 33 21.00 5.15 -14.82
N ASP A 34 21.59 6.10 -14.11
CA ASP A 34 21.17 7.50 -14.16
C ASP A 34 21.28 8.10 -15.57
N ARG A 35 22.39 7.85 -16.28
CA ARG A 35 22.63 8.38 -17.64
C ARG A 35 21.73 7.75 -18.70
N ASN A 36 21.36 6.48 -18.52
CA ASN A 36 20.52 5.74 -19.47
C ASN A 36 19.04 5.68 -19.05
N SER A 37 18.69 6.35 -17.95
CA SER A 37 17.30 6.53 -17.55
C SER A 37 16.55 7.43 -18.51
N PHE A 38 15.27 7.14 -18.71
CA PHE A 38 14.34 7.96 -19.45
C PHE A 38 13.54 8.82 -18.47
N GLN A 39 13.47 10.12 -18.74
CA GLN A 39 12.62 11.02 -17.96
C GLN A 39 11.16 10.87 -18.38
N VAL A 40 10.28 10.80 -17.39
CA VAL A 40 8.83 10.81 -17.58
C VAL A 40 8.41 12.24 -17.92
N LYS A 41 8.04 12.48 -19.19
CA LYS A 41 7.61 13.80 -19.67
C LYS A 41 6.34 14.31 -19.00
N ASN A 42 5.44 13.40 -18.66
CA ASN A 42 4.18 13.69 -17.99
C ASN A 42 3.92 12.60 -16.95
N LEU A 43 3.97 12.96 -15.67
CA LEU A 43 3.74 12.05 -14.54
C LEU A 43 2.33 11.46 -14.52
N LYS A 44 1.39 12.04 -15.29
CA LYS A 44 0.02 11.54 -15.48
C LYS A 44 -0.16 10.76 -16.79
N ASP A 45 0.92 10.41 -17.50
CA ASP A 45 0.83 9.57 -18.69
C ASP A 45 0.44 8.13 -18.31
N ARG A 46 -0.87 7.90 -18.30
CA ARG A 46 -1.47 6.61 -17.98
C ARG A 46 -0.96 5.48 -18.87
N LYS A 47 -0.63 5.74 -20.14
CA LYS A 47 -0.17 4.67 -21.05
C LYS A 47 1.20 4.16 -20.63
N LEU A 48 2.09 5.07 -20.24
CA LEU A 48 3.42 4.71 -19.74
C LEU A 48 3.32 3.98 -18.41
N LEU A 49 2.58 4.54 -17.44
CA LEU A 49 2.41 3.93 -16.11
C LEU A 49 1.76 2.55 -16.21
N LYS A 50 0.79 2.36 -17.12
CA LYS A 50 0.18 1.05 -17.38
C LYS A 50 1.21 0.04 -17.87
N LYS A 51 2.10 0.41 -18.80
CA LYS A 51 3.16 -0.49 -19.28
C LYS A 51 4.08 -0.92 -18.14
N ILE A 52 4.45 0.02 -17.28
CA ILE A 52 5.29 -0.24 -16.10
C ILE A 52 4.60 -1.20 -15.13
N ALA A 53 3.32 -0.94 -14.81
CA ALA A 53 2.51 -1.81 -13.97
C ALA A 53 2.39 -3.22 -14.56
N LEU A 54 2.16 -3.33 -15.88
CA LEU A 54 2.09 -4.60 -16.60
C LEU A 54 3.42 -5.37 -16.55
N THR A 55 4.55 -4.70 -16.75
CA THR A 55 5.87 -5.34 -16.64
C THR A 55 6.10 -5.92 -15.24
N SER A 56 5.64 -5.24 -14.18
CA SER A 56 5.71 -5.76 -12.82
C SER A 56 4.84 -7.01 -12.62
N MET A 57 3.64 -7.04 -13.23
CA MET A 57 2.71 -8.17 -13.12
C MET A 57 3.05 -9.36 -14.02
N ALA A 58 3.80 -9.15 -15.11
CA ALA A 58 4.08 -10.17 -16.13
C ALA A 58 4.77 -11.43 -15.56
N SER A 59 5.48 -11.31 -14.44
CA SER A 59 6.13 -12.43 -13.76
C SER A 59 5.17 -13.29 -12.92
N LYS A 60 3.90 -12.88 -12.76
CA LYS A 60 2.93 -13.50 -11.85
C LYS A 60 1.83 -14.22 -12.62
N THR A 61 1.42 -15.37 -12.09
CA THR A 61 0.37 -16.19 -12.71
C THR A 61 -1.01 -15.70 -12.32
N ILE A 62 -1.43 -14.55 -12.87
CA ILE A 62 -2.75 -14.01 -12.60
C ILE A 62 -3.53 -13.64 -13.86
N GLY A 63 -4.80 -14.03 -13.90
CA GLY A 63 -5.71 -13.62 -14.96
C GLY A 63 -6.13 -12.16 -14.79
N GLY A 64 -6.29 -11.43 -15.89
CA GLY A 64 -6.79 -10.06 -15.87
C GLY A 64 -5.77 -8.98 -15.49
N MET A 65 -4.47 -9.22 -15.74
CA MET A 65 -3.38 -8.26 -15.46
C MET A 65 -3.64 -6.86 -15.99
N GLU A 66 -4.19 -6.72 -17.21
CA GLU A 66 -4.48 -5.40 -17.79
C GLU A 66 -5.44 -4.57 -16.94
N PHE A 67 -6.45 -5.23 -16.38
CA PHE A 67 -7.45 -4.60 -15.53
C PHE A 67 -6.85 -4.18 -14.18
N LEU A 68 -6.06 -5.06 -13.56
CA LEU A 68 -5.37 -4.75 -12.31
C LEU A 68 -4.32 -3.65 -12.49
N ALA A 69 -3.64 -3.60 -13.64
CA ALA A 69 -2.68 -2.57 -13.98
C ALA A 69 -3.36 -1.20 -14.12
N ASP A 70 -4.51 -1.12 -14.81
CA ASP A 70 -5.29 0.12 -14.89
C ASP A 70 -5.71 0.59 -13.49
N LEU A 71 -6.16 -0.35 -12.64
CA LEU A 71 -6.56 -0.07 -11.28
C LEU A 71 -5.43 0.44 -10.39
N ALA A 72 -4.24 -0.18 -10.50
CA ALA A 72 -3.05 0.25 -9.78
C ALA A 72 -2.67 1.69 -10.15
N VAL A 73 -2.69 2.02 -11.45
CA VAL A 73 -2.41 3.38 -11.92
C VAL A 73 -3.43 4.37 -11.40
N ASP A 74 -4.72 4.03 -11.42
CA ASP A 74 -5.79 4.88 -10.87
C ASP A 74 -5.63 5.11 -9.37
N ALA A 75 -5.29 4.05 -8.62
CA ALA A 75 -5.11 4.13 -7.19
C ALA A 75 -3.92 5.03 -6.83
N VAL A 76 -2.77 4.83 -7.47
CA VAL A 76 -1.57 5.66 -7.22
C VAL A 76 -1.85 7.11 -7.59
N LEU A 77 -2.39 7.38 -8.79
CA LEU A 77 -2.69 8.75 -9.22
C LEU A 77 -3.69 9.48 -8.32
N SER A 78 -4.50 8.75 -7.55
CA SER A 78 -5.45 9.32 -6.59
C SER A 78 -4.79 9.75 -5.27
N VAL A 79 -3.64 9.18 -4.91
CA VAL A 79 -2.91 9.47 -3.67
C VAL A 79 -1.63 10.28 -3.89
N VAL A 80 -1.38 10.75 -5.13
CA VAL A 80 -0.25 11.62 -5.44
C VAL A 80 -0.48 13.00 -4.83
N GLU A 81 0.51 13.45 -4.06
CA GLU A 81 0.53 14.77 -3.44
C GLU A 81 1.77 15.54 -3.86
N GLU A 82 1.64 16.86 -3.93
CA GLU A 82 2.77 17.76 -4.13
C GLU A 82 3.04 18.49 -2.82
N VAL A 83 4.05 18.03 -2.08
CA VAL A 83 4.44 18.59 -0.78
C VAL A 83 5.74 19.36 -0.96
N GLY A 84 5.68 20.69 -0.82
CA GLY A 84 6.87 21.54 -0.89
C GLY A 84 7.63 21.48 -2.22
N GLY A 85 6.92 21.22 -3.34
CA GLY A 85 7.51 21.09 -4.68
C GLY A 85 8.12 19.71 -4.97
N ARG A 86 7.91 18.72 -4.09
CA ARG A 86 8.23 17.31 -4.34
C ARG A 86 6.95 16.52 -4.50
N VAL A 87 6.95 15.61 -5.47
CA VAL A 87 5.86 14.67 -5.68
C VAL A 87 6.07 13.50 -4.72
N GLU A 88 5.09 13.25 -3.87
CA GLU A 88 5.06 12.11 -2.96
C GLU A 88 3.86 11.23 -3.30
N ALA A 89 4.06 9.92 -3.27
CA ALA A 89 3.02 8.92 -3.50
C ALA A 89 3.13 7.85 -2.41
N ASP A 90 2.43 8.06 -1.30
CA ASP A 90 2.44 7.13 -0.18
C ASP A 90 1.47 5.97 -0.43
N ILE A 91 2.02 4.77 -0.63
CA ILE A 91 1.25 3.55 -0.88
C ILE A 91 0.44 3.15 0.36
N ASP A 92 0.86 3.58 1.56
CA ASP A 92 0.11 3.29 2.78
C ASP A 92 -1.28 3.92 2.75
N ASN A 93 -1.49 4.98 1.97
CA ASN A 93 -2.80 5.58 1.75
C ASN A 93 -3.73 4.73 0.87
N ILE A 94 -3.22 3.69 0.22
CA ILE A 94 -4.01 2.75 -0.58
C ILE A 94 -4.33 1.54 0.28
N GLN A 95 -5.59 1.39 0.67
CA GLN A 95 -6.05 0.24 1.44
C GLN A 95 -6.40 -0.92 0.52
N ILE A 96 -5.81 -2.09 0.76
CA ILE A 96 -6.21 -3.30 0.04
C ILE A 96 -7.12 -4.13 0.96
N VAL A 97 -8.34 -4.40 0.50
CA VAL A 97 -9.29 -5.28 1.18
C VAL A 97 -9.55 -6.51 0.33
N LYS A 98 -9.43 -7.68 0.93
CA LYS A 98 -9.53 -8.97 0.26
C LYS A 98 -10.84 -9.64 0.61
N LYS A 99 -11.66 -10.01 -0.38
CA LYS A 99 -12.83 -10.85 -0.16
C LYS A 99 -12.96 -11.93 -1.22
N GLN A 100 -13.10 -13.15 -0.76
CA GLN A 100 -13.38 -14.30 -1.62
C GLN A 100 -14.78 -14.23 -2.24
N GLY A 101 -14.93 -14.86 -3.40
CA GLY A 101 -16.15 -14.93 -4.19
C GLY A 101 -16.19 -13.87 -5.30
N GLY A 102 -16.71 -14.26 -6.46
CA GLY A 102 -16.67 -13.44 -7.68
C GLY A 102 -15.42 -13.70 -8.52
N ALA A 103 -15.28 -12.94 -9.60
CA ALA A 103 -14.13 -12.98 -10.50
C ALA A 103 -13.12 -11.88 -10.15
N ILE A 104 -11.88 -12.01 -10.64
CA ILE A 104 -10.85 -10.95 -10.50
C ILE A 104 -11.33 -9.64 -11.11
N ARG A 105 -12.15 -9.70 -12.17
CA ARG A 105 -12.74 -8.53 -12.84
C ARG A 105 -13.77 -7.78 -11.98
N ASP A 106 -14.26 -8.40 -10.91
CA ASP A 106 -15.15 -7.74 -9.95
C ASP A 106 -14.37 -6.91 -8.92
N THR A 107 -13.03 -6.90 -9.01
CA THR A 107 -12.17 -6.06 -8.18
C THR A 107 -12.44 -4.60 -8.49
N GLU A 108 -12.65 -3.76 -7.48
CA GLU A 108 -13.05 -2.36 -7.68
C GLU A 108 -12.16 -1.39 -6.90
N LEU A 109 -11.91 -0.21 -7.49
CA LEU A 109 -11.29 0.92 -6.81
C LEU A 109 -12.40 1.81 -6.26
N ILE A 110 -12.38 1.97 -4.96
CA ILE A 110 -13.33 2.76 -4.21
C ILE A 110 -12.65 4.06 -3.77
N LYS A 111 -13.25 5.18 -4.17
CA LYS A 111 -12.84 6.53 -3.76
C LYS A 111 -13.31 6.82 -2.33
N GLY A 112 -12.63 6.18 -1.38
CA GLY A 112 -12.90 6.23 0.05
C GLY A 112 -12.35 4.98 0.73
N ILE A 113 -12.87 4.66 1.92
CA ILE A 113 -12.32 3.60 2.79
C ILE A 113 -13.32 2.48 3.03
N ILE A 114 -12.82 1.25 3.03
CA ILE A 114 -13.60 0.05 3.37
C ILE A 114 -13.17 -0.42 4.76
N VAL A 115 -14.13 -0.60 5.65
CA VAL A 115 -13.88 -1.15 6.98
C VAL A 115 -14.43 -2.57 7.02
N ASP A 116 -13.58 -3.55 7.36
CA ASP A 116 -13.97 -4.96 7.52
C ASP A 116 -14.70 -5.22 8.83
N LYS A 117 -15.84 -4.53 8.98
CA LYS A 117 -16.75 -4.54 10.11
C LYS A 117 -18.17 -4.21 9.66
N GLU A 118 -19.12 -4.75 10.43
CA GLU A 118 -20.55 -4.45 10.35
C GLU A 118 -20.97 -3.39 11.38
N ALA A 119 -22.21 -2.92 11.26
CA ALA A 119 -22.84 -2.10 12.28
C ALA A 119 -22.80 -2.80 13.65
N ALA A 120 -22.52 -2.03 14.71
CA ALA A 120 -22.47 -2.58 16.06
C ALA A 120 -23.85 -3.13 16.52
N HIS A 121 -24.95 -2.56 16.01
CA HIS A 121 -26.31 -2.95 16.38
C HIS A 121 -27.20 -3.14 15.15
N VAL A 122 -28.06 -4.17 15.16
CA VAL A 122 -28.94 -4.52 14.04
C VAL A 122 -29.97 -3.45 13.68
N GLY A 123 -30.34 -2.60 14.64
CA GLY A 123 -31.26 -1.48 14.46
C GLY A 123 -30.63 -0.22 13.85
N MET A 124 -29.32 -0.22 13.57
CA MET A 124 -28.65 0.91 12.92
C MET A 124 -28.95 0.96 11.42
N PRO A 125 -29.01 2.16 10.82
CA PRO A 125 -29.26 2.31 9.40
C PRO A 125 -28.09 1.78 8.57
N LYS A 126 -28.37 0.91 7.60
CA LYS A 126 -27.34 0.29 6.74
C LYS A 126 -26.86 1.19 5.59
N TYR A 127 -27.58 2.28 5.31
CA TYR A 127 -27.23 3.26 4.29
C TYR A 127 -27.53 4.66 4.81
N GLN A 128 -26.60 5.58 4.60
CA GLN A 128 -26.77 7.00 4.90
C GLN A 128 -26.08 7.87 3.85
N GLU A 129 -26.77 8.92 3.40
CA GLU A 129 -26.21 9.93 2.49
C GLU A 129 -25.64 11.12 3.27
N ASN A 130 -24.59 11.72 2.71
CA ASN A 130 -23.86 12.85 3.29
C ASN A 130 -23.55 12.70 4.78
N PRO A 131 -22.90 11.59 5.20
CA PRO A 131 -22.61 11.35 6.60
C PRO A 131 -21.62 12.36 7.17
N LYS A 132 -21.87 12.73 8.43
CA LYS A 132 -20.98 13.42 9.36
C LYS A 132 -20.33 12.40 10.28
N ILE A 133 -19.06 12.12 9.98
CA ILE A 133 -18.33 10.98 10.51
C ILE A 133 -17.49 11.43 11.71
N ALA A 134 -17.73 10.84 12.87
CA ALA A 134 -16.90 10.98 14.07
C ALA A 134 -15.91 9.80 14.17
N LEU A 135 -14.63 10.11 14.39
CA LEU A 135 -13.60 9.12 14.66
C LEU A 135 -13.19 9.20 16.14
N VAL A 136 -13.40 8.12 16.88
CA VAL A 136 -13.19 8.10 18.34
C VAL A 136 -12.19 7.01 18.72
N ASN A 137 -11.15 7.38 19.47
CA ASN A 137 -10.14 6.46 20.01
C ASN A 137 -10.41 6.07 21.49
N GLN A 138 -11.53 6.52 22.03
CA GLN A 138 -12.01 6.19 23.38
C GLN A 138 -13.08 5.08 23.31
N ALA A 139 -13.10 4.17 24.29
CA ALA A 139 -14.21 3.23 24.44
C ALA A 139 -15.46 3.98 24.91
N LEU A 140 -16.62 3.62 24.35
CA LEU A 140 -17.94 4.08 24.81
C LEU A 140 -18.42 3.09 25.88
N GLU A 141 -17.70 3.06 26.99
CA GLU A 141 -17.88 2.14 28.11
C GLU A 141 -17.67 2.92 29.42
N ILE A 142 -18.22 2.40 30.52
CA ILE A 142 -18.02 2.98 31.84
C ILE A 142 -16.54 2.82 32.23
N LYS A 143 -15.87 3.95 32.47
CA LYS A 143 -14.45 3.93 32.83
C LYS A 143 -14.30 3.46 34.27
N LYS A 144 -13.54 2.38 34.45
CA LYS A 144 -13.00 2.02 35.76
C LYS A 144 -11.89 3.01 36.12
N THR A 145 -11.79 3.34 37.40
CA THR A 145 -10.72 4.17 37.94
C THR A 145 -9.38 3.44 37.83
N GLU A 146 -8.29 4.18 37.63
CA GLU A 146 -6.93 3.61 37.63
C GLU A 146 -6.50 3.13 39.03
N VAL A 147 -7.08 3.74 40.07
CA VAL A 147 -6.93 3.32 41.45
C VAL A 147 -8.02 2.28 41.77
N ASP A 148 -7.68 1.28 42.57
CA ASP A 148 -8.64 0.30 43.10
C ASP A 148 -9.76 1.01 43.87
N ALA A 149 -10.91 1.15 43.21
CA ALA A 149 -12.14 1.65 43.82
C ALA A 149 -13.13 0.51 43.94
N LYS A 150 -13.73 0.38 45.13
CA LYS A 150 -14.85 -0.53 45.38
C LYS A 150 -16.04 0.29 45.82
N ILE A 151 -17.20 -0.07 45.29
CA ILE A 151 -18.47 0.52 45.71
C ILE A 151 -18.95 -0.31 46.90
N GLU A 152 -19.11 0.34 48.05
CA GLU A 152 -19.73 -0.25 49.24
C GLU A 152 -21.19 0.24 49.28
N ILE A 153 -22.13 -0.70 49.33
CA ILE A 153 -23.56 -0.42 49.24
C ILE A 153 -24.16 -0.65 50.62
N ASP A 154 -24.45 0.44 51.33
CA ASP A 154 -25.03 0.40 52.68
C ASP A 154 -26.58 0.38 52.68
N ASP A 155 -27.20 0.74 51.56
CA ASP A 155 -28.65 0.83 51.42
C ASP A 155 -29.15 0.33 50.04
N PRO A 156 -30.26 -0.44 49.98
CA PRO A 156 -30.82 -0.93 48.72
C PRO A 156 -31.20 0.14 47.68
N PHE A 157 -31.56 1.37 48.08
CA PHE A 157 -31.85 2.43 47.12
C PHE A 157 -30.60 2.97 46.43
N SER A 158 -29.45 2.92 47.13
CA SER A 158 -28.16 3.34 46.58
C SER A 158 -27.77 2.49 45.36
N LEU A 159 -28.07 1.18 45.38
CA LEU A 159 -27.81 0.29 44.23
C LEU A 159 -28.51 0.80 42.96
N LYS A 160 -29.77 1.24 43.07
CA LYS A 160 -30.52 1.76 41.92
C LYS A 160 -29.91 3.07 41.41
N SER A 161 -29.57 3.99 42.30
CA SER A 161 -28.94 5.26 41.92
C SER A 161 -27.59 5.07 41.21
N PHE A 162 -26.80 4.07 41.60
CA PHE A 162 -25.57 3.73 40.90
C PHE A 162 -25.82 3.22 39.47
N LEU A 163 -26.78 2.31 39.29
CA LEU A 163 -27.17 1.82 37.97
C LEU A 163 -27.70 2.97 37.08
N ASP A 164 -28.58 3.81 37.63
CA ASP A 164 -29.11 4.98 36.92
C ASP A 164 -27.99 5.94 36.50
N GLN A 165 -26.95 6.12 37.33
CA GLN A 165 -25.80 6.96 37.03
C GLN A 165 -24.88 6.35 35.96
N GLU A 166 -24.70 5.03 35.95
CA GLU A 166 -23.98 4.32 34.89
C GLU A 166 -24.68 4.47 33.55
N GLU A 167 -26.00 4.26 33.50
CA GLU A 167 -26.82 4.49 32.30
C GLU A 167 -26.75 5.95 31.84
N ALA A 168 -26.89 6.91 32.76
CA ALA A 168 -26.81 8.33 32.46
C ALA A 168 -25.44 8.73 31.90
N THR A 169 -24.37 8.09 32.37
CA THR A 169 -23.00 8.33 31.88
C THR A 169 -22.84 7.85 30.44
N LEU A 170 -23.31 6.63 30.13
CA LEU A 170 -23.27 6.08 28.77
C LEU A 170 -24.15 6.89 27.82
N LYS A 171 -25.34 7.27 28.26
CA LYS A 171 -26.24 8.14 27.51
C LYS A 171 -25.62 9.50 27.24
N GLY A 172 -24.97 10.11 28.23
CA GLY A 172 -24.24 11.37 28.07
C GLY A 172 -23.16 11.31 27.00
N MET A 173 -22.40 10.20 26.91
CA MET A 173 -21.40 10.01 25.84
C MET A 173 -22.03 9.97 24.44
N VAL A 174 -23.20 9.34 24.30
CA VAL A 174 -23.95 9.30 23.04
C VAL A 174 -24.55 10.66 22.70
N ASP A 175 -25.08 11.35 23.71
CA ASP A 175 -25.62 12.71 23.57
C ASP A 175 -24.52 13.70 23.13
N ASP A 176 -23.28 13.58 23.62
CA ASP A 176 -22.14 14.41 23.18
C ASP A 176 -21.88 14.25 21.67
N LEU A 177 -21.88 13.02 21.15
CA LEU A 177 -21.71 12.73 19.72
C LEU A 177 -22.86 13.31 18.88
N LYS A 178 -24.09 13.14 19.37
CA LYS A 178 -25.30 13.66 18.75
C LYS A 178 -25.35 15.19 18.74
N ASN A 179 -24.94 15.84 19.83
CA ASN A 179 -24.87 17.30 19.95
C ASN A 179 -23.81 17.90 19.03
N ALA A 180 -22.69 17.22 18.83
CA ALA A 180 -21.74 17.57 17.78
C ALA A 180 -22.34 17.41 16.37
N GLY A 181 -23.36 16.57 16.21
CA GLY A 181 -24.09 16.35 14.97
C GLY A 181 -23.55 15.19 14.14
N ALA A 182 -22.85 14.24 14.77
CA ALA A 182 -22.41 13.02 14.12
C ALA A 182 -23.61 12.10 13.82
N ASN A 183 -23.64 11.53 12.62
CA ASN A 183 -24.60 10.47 12.26
C ASN A 183 -23.90 9.13 12.00
N VAL A 184 -22.56 9.14 11.92
CA VAL A 184 -21.73 7.95 11.83
C VAL A 184 -20.57 8.05 12.81
N VAL A 185 -20.28 6.96 13.53
CA VAL A 185 -19.22 6.88 14.53
C VAL A 185 -18.35 5.65 14.28
N PHE A 186 -17.05 5.86 14.06
CA PHE A 186 -16.07 4.78 14.08
C PHE A 186 -15.30 4.85 15.40
N CYS A 187 -15.40 3.78 16.18
CA CYS A 187 -14.70 3.64 17.45
C CYS A 187 -13.55 2.63 17.30
N GLN A 188 -12.33 3.06 17.64
CA GLN A 188 -11.18 2.17 17.67
C GLN A 188 -11.30 1.11 18.78
N LYS A 189 -12.01 1.42 19.87
CA LYS A 189 -12.21 0.56 21.03
C LYS A 189 -13.62 -0.05 21.03
N GLY A 190 -14.06 -0.59 22.17
CA GLY A 190 -15.40 -1.13 22.33
C GLY A 190 -16.48 -0.06 22.45
N ILE A 191 -17.72 -0.51 22.30
CA ILE A 191 -18.95 0.25 22.53
C ILE A 191 -19.81 -0.67 23.37
N ASP A 192 -20.24 -0.22 24.54
CA ASP A 192 -21.13 -0.94 25.44
C ASP A 192 -22.50 -1.20 24.77
N ASP A 193 -23.18 -2.29 25.15
CA ASP A 193 -24.45 -2.69 24.53
C ASP A 193 -25.56 -1.66 24.79
N LEU A 194 -25.56 -0.99 25.94
CA LEU A 194 -26.52 0.08 26.21
C LEU A 194 -26.23 1.33 25.35
N ALA A 195 -24.94 1.66 25.17
CA ALA A 195 -24.53 2.74 24.27
C ALA A 195 -24.88 2.43 22.81
N GLN A 196 -24.70 1.19 22.36
CA GLN A 196 -25.12 0.71 21.04
C GLN A 196 -26.63 0.89 20.84
N HIS A 197 -27.43 0.54 21.86
CA HIS A 197 -28.88 0.72 21.82
C HIS A 197 -29.28 2.20 21.69
N TYR A 198 -28.65 3.11 22.44
CA TYR A 198 -28.92 4.54 22.32
C TYR A 198 -28.51 5.10 20.96
N LEU A 199 -27.33 4.73 20.43
CA LEU A 199 -26.88 5.13 19.09
C LEU A 199 -27.88 4.66 18.02
N ALA A 200 -28.34 3.41 18.10
CA ALA A 200 -29.33 2.88 17.17
C ALA A 200 -30.67 3.61 17.26
N LYS A 201 -31.14 3.92 18.47
CA LYS A 201 -32.38 4.68 18.69
C LYS A 201 -32.32 6.08 18.08
N ASP A 202 -31.15 6.71 18.14
CA ASP A 202 -30.89 8.02 17.54
C ASP A 202 -30.57 7.97 16.04
N GLY A 203 -30.58 6.78 15.43
CA GLY A 203 -30.28 6.59 14.01
C GLY A 203 -28.80 6.81 13.66
N ILE A 204 -27.90 6.75 14.64
CA ILE A 204 -26.45 6.90 14.45
C ILE A 204 -25.87 5.53 14.11
N PHE A 205 -25.22 5.43 12.94
CA PHE A 205 -24.50 4.22 12.56
C PHE A 205 -23.16 4.17 13.30
N ALA A 206 -22.86 3.07 13.98
CA ALA A 206 -21.62 2.94 14.72
C ALA A 206 -20.89 1.63 14.42
N VAL A 207 -19.57 1.72 14.33
CA VAL A 207 -18.67 0.57 14.15
C VAL A 207 -17.69 0.54 15.32
N ARG A 208 -17.52 -0.62 15.94
CA ARG A 208 -16.62 -0.83 17.09
C ARG A 208 -15.37 -1.61 16.71
N ARG A 209 -14.30 -1.45 17.49
CA ARG A 209 -13.02 -2.15 17.36
C ARG A 209 -12.41 -2.01 15.96
N VAL A 210 -12.43 -0.79 15.43
CA VAL A 210 -11.80 -0.45 14.14
C VAL A 210 -10.28 -0.49 14.29
N LYS A 211 -9.56 -0.99 13.28
CA LYS A 211 -8.09 -1.03 13.32
C LYS A 211 -7.53 0.39 13.32
N LYS A 212 -6.41 0.60 14.02
CA LYS A 212 -5.74 1.91 14.05
C LYS A 212 -5.37 2.43 12.65
N SER A 213 -4.86 1.55 11.79
CA SER A 213 -4.54 1.88 10.39
C SER A 213 -5.77 2.35 9.60
N ASP A 214 -6.93 1.73 9.84
CA ASP A 214 -8.18 2.11 9.15
C ASP A 214 -8.71 3.43 9.69
N MET A 215 -8.52 3.73 10.98
CA MET A 215 -8.86 5.03 11.58
C MET A 215 -8.05 6.17 10.96
N GLU A 216 -6.73 5.98 10.77
CA GLU A 216 -5.85 6.98 10.13
C GLU A 216 -6.26 7.21 8.67
N LYS A 217 -6.59 6.14 7.95
CA LYS A 217 -7.09 6.21 6.56
C LYS A 217 -8.45 6.90 6.46
N LEU A 218 -9.38 6.59 7.36
CA LEU A 218 -10.68 7.27 7.44
C LEU A 218 -10.49 8.76 7.73
N ALA A 219 -9.56 9.12 8.62
CA ALA A 219 -9.25 10.51 8.94
C ALA A 219 -8.78 11.27 7.69
N LYS A 220 -7.80 10.70 6.97
CA LYS A 220 -7.29 11.27 5.70
C LYS A 220 -8.38 11.36 4.62
N ALA A 221 -9.16 10.31 4.42
CA ALA A 221 -10.18 10.27 3.37
C ALA A 221 -11.34 11.24 3.64
N THR A 222 -11.83 11.30 4.88
CA THR A 222 -13.03 12.07 5.23
C THR A 222 -12.74 13.48 5.71
N GLY A 223 -11.47 13.79 6.02
CA GLY A 223 -11.03 15.03 6.66
C GLY A 223 -11.38 15.13 8.15
N SER A 224 -11.81 14.02 8.77
CA SER A 224 -12.11 13.99 10.20
C SER A 224 -10.85 13.99 11.05
N ARG A 225 -10.98 14.47 12.29
CA ARG A 225 -9.94 14.36 13.31
C ARG A 225 -10.25 13.21 14.25
N ILE A 226 -9.25 12.38 14.55
CA ILE A 226 -9.39 11.33 15.56
C ILE A 226 -9.46 11.99 16.95
N VAL A 227 -10.59 11.83 17.63
CA VAL A 227 -10.86 12.42 18.94
C VAL A 227 -10.55 11.39 20.04
N ASN A 228 -9.78 11.82 21.04
CA ASN A 228 -9.45 11.00 22.21
C ASN A 228 -10.38 11.24 23.40
N ASN A 229 -11.04 12.40 23.47
CA ASN A 229 -11.95 12.78 24.54
C ASN A 229 -13.31 13.20 23.95
N LEU A 230 -14.34 12.40 24.22
CA LEU A 230 -15.70 12.65 23.69
C LEU A 230 -16.27 14.01 24.08
N LYS A 231 -15.91 14.55 25.25
CA LYS A 231 -16.44 15.84 25.73
C LYS A 231 -15.98 17.05 24.92
N GLU A 232 -14.90 16.91 24.17
CA GLU A 232 -14.32 17.97 23.36
C GLU A 232 -14.75 17.88 21.89
N ILE A 233 -15.55 16.87 21.53
CA ILE A 233 -15.94 16.67 20.13
C ILE A 233 -16.79 17.85 19.65
N SER A 234 -16.39 18.41 18.52
CA SER A 234 -17.07 19.53 17.90
C SER A 234 -17.40 19.23 16.44
N LYS A 235 -18.24 20.08 15.84
CA LYS A 235 -18.54 20.03 14.40
C LYS A 235 -17.29 20.11 13.51
N LYS A 236 -16.18 20.66 14.01
CA LYS A 236 -14.92 20.81 13.26
C LYS A 236 -14.13 19.51 13.17
N ASP A 237 -14.38 18.58 14.09
CA ASP A 237 -13.69 17.28 14.14
C ASP A 237 -14.37 16.24 13.25
N LEU A 238 -15.60 16.51 12.80
CA LEU A 238 -16.40 15.62 11.97
C LEU A 238 -15.94 15.66 10.52
N GLY A 239 -15.78 14.47 9.94
CA GLY A 239 -15.47 14.26 8.53
C GLY A 239 -16.74 14.23 7.69
N THR A 240 -16.56 14.34 6.38
CA THR A 240 -17.66 14.26 5.41
C THR A 240 -17.37 13.21 4.34
N ALA A 241 -18.39 12.47 3.93
CA ALA A 241 -18.35 11.59 2.77
C ALA A 241 -19.65 11.74 1.96
N GLY A 242 -19.73 11.11 0.80
CA GLY A 242 -20.93 11.12 -0.05
C GLY A 242 -21.98 10.13 0.47
N ALA A 243 -21.57 8.92 0.80
CA ALA A 243 -22.44 7.90 1.37
C ALA A 243 -21.67 6.90 2.24
N ILE A 244 -22.37 6.34 3.23
CA ILE A 244 -21.95 5.15 3.96
C ILE A 244 -22.94 4.03 3.71
N GLU A 245 -22.42 2.84 3.41
CA GLU A 245 -23.22 1.66 3.10
C GLU A 245 -22.59 0.40 3.72
N GLU A 246 -23.39 -0.42 4.40
CA GLU A 246 -23.00 -1.77 4.78
C GLU A 246 -23.42 -2.77 3.68
N ARG A 247 -22.44 -3.40 3.03
CA ARG A 247 -22.67 -4.44 2.01
C ARG A 247 -22.25 -5.80 2.52
N LYS A 248 -23.05 -6.81 2.18
CA LYS A 248 -22.78 -8.21 2.51
C LYS A 248 -22.04 -8.93 1.39
N PHE A 249 -21.00 -9.66 1.74
CA PHE A 249 -20.24 -10.52 0.85
C PHE A 249 -20.14 -11.93 1.44
N GLY A 250 -21.07 -12.79 1.04
CA GLY A 250 -21.19 -14.13 1.61
C GLY A 250 -21.61 -14.05 3.08
N LYS A 251 -20.69 -14.41 3.99
CA LYS A 251 -20.92 -14.36 5.44
C LYS A 251 -20.44 -13.08 6.10
N ASP A 252 -19.59 -12.31 5.43
CA ASP A 252 -19.00 -11.10 6.00
C ASP A 252 -19.79 -9.86 5.58
N SER A 253 -19.90 -8.89 6.48
CA SER A 253 -20.42 -7.55 6.22
C SER A 253 -19.25 -6.55 6.20
N LEU A 254 -19.21 -5.73 5.17
CA LEU A 254 -18.22 -4.67 4.97
C LEU A 254 -18.91 -3.31 5.00
N THR A 255 -18.32 -2.34 5.68
CA THR A 255 -18.78 -0.95 5.68
C THR A 255 -17.98 -0.14 4.66
N PHE A 256 -18.66 0.48 3.71
CA PHE A 256 -18.08 1.32 2.67
C PHE A 256 -18.31 2.78 3.01
N VAL A 257 -17.24 3.56 3.05
CA VAL A 257 -17.29 5.01 3.11
C VAL A 257 -16.90 5.53 1.73
N THR A 258 -17.86 6.06 0.97
CA THR A 258 -17.66 6.44 -0.45
C THR A 258 -17.95 7.92 -0.68
N GLY A 259 -17.43 8.46 -1.80
CA GLY A 259 -17.71 9.85 -2.18
C GLY A 259 -17.02 10.89 -1.31
N CYS A 260 -15.83 10.55 -0.80
CA CYS A 260 -14.98 11.51 -0.09
C CYS A 260 -14.55 12.62 -1.06
N LYS A 261 -14.60 13.90 -0.64
CA LYS A 261 -14.38 15.06 -1.54
C LYS A 261 -12.97 15.10 -2.13
N ASN A 262 -11.96 14.77 -1.33
CA ASN A 262 -10.59 14.62 -1.79
C ASN A 262 -9.95 13.43 -1.04
N PRO A 263 -10.18 12.20 -1.50
CA PRO A 263 -9.67 11.03 -0.81
C PRO A 263 -8.16 10.96 -1.02
N MET A 264 -7.39 11.55 -0.10
CA MET A 264 -5.95 11.31 0.04
C MET A 264 -5.67 9.84 0.40
N ALA A 265 -6.72 9.06 0.70
CA ALA A 265 -6.67 7.61 0.88
C ALA A 265 -7.82 6.94 0.13
N VAL A 266 -7.50 5.88 -0.62
CA VAL A 266 -8.44 5.10 -1.45
C VAL A 266 -8.37 3.63 -1.08
N SER A 267 -9.39 2.85 -1.46
CA SER A 267 -9.42 1.42 -1.21
C SER A 267 -9.57 0.62 -2.48
N VAL A 268 -8.86 -0.50 -2.59
CA VAL A 268 -9.06 -1.50 -3.61
C VAL A 268 -9.69 -2.74 -2.97
N LEU A 269 -10.89 -3.10 -3.40
CA LEU A 269 -11.55 -4.34 -3.00
C LEU A 269 -11.19 -5.45 -3.99
N ILE A 270 -10.28 -6.33 -3.61
CA ILE A 270 -9.88 -7.48 -4.42
C ILE A 270 -10.90 -8.61 -4.27
N ARG A 271 -11.38 -9.07 -5.43
CA ARG A 271 -12.28 -10.21 -5.58
C ARG A 271 -11.58 -11.36 -6.29
N GLY A 272 -12.02 -12.58 -6.02
CA GLY A 272 -11.47 -13.76 -6.67
C GLY A 272 -12.17 -15.03 -6.23
N GLY A 273 -12.13 -16.05 -7.09
CA GLY A 273 -12.87 -17.30 -6.87
C GLY A 273 -12.42 -18.07 -5.64
N THR A 274 -11.14 -17.98 -5.28
CA THR A 274 -10.55 -18.64 -4.11
C THR A 274 -9.64 -17.69 -3.34
N GLU A 275 -9.41 -17.99 -2.07
CA GLU A 275 -8.50 -17.21 -1.21
C GLU A 275 -7.08 -17.14 -1.78
N HIS A 276 -6.57 -18.24 -2.37
CA HIS A 276 -5.25 -18.27 -3.00
C HIS A 276 -5.15 -17.30 -4.19
N VAL A 277 -6.21 -17.22 -5.02
CA VAL A 277 -6.25 -16.28 -6.15
C VAL A 277 -6.29 -14.85 -5.66
N VAL A 278 -7.08 -14.55 -4.62
CA VAL A 278 -7.15 -13.22 -4.00
C VAL A 278 -5.81 -12.82 -3.38
N ALA A 279 -5.13 -13.75 -2.70
CA ALA A 279 -3.80 -13.51 -2.12
C ALA A 279 -2.74 -13.24 -3.20
N GLU A 280 -2.80 -13.94 -4.33
CA GLU A 280 -1.88 -13.67 -5.44
C GLU A 280 -2.19 -12.33 -6.13
N ALA A 281 -3.48 -11.96 -6.24
CA ALA A 281 -3.88 -10.64 -6.74
C ALA A 281 -3.40 -9.49 -5.85
N ASP A 282 -3.48 -9.66 -4.53
CA ASP A 282 -2.94 -8.72 -3.54
C ASP A 282 -1.44 -8.51 -3.72
N ARG A 283 -0.67 -9.60 -3.82
CA ARG A 283 0.77 -9.51 -4.11
C ARG A 283 1.04 -8.85 -5.45
N ALA A 284 0.30 -9.22 -6.50
CA ALA A 284 0.46 -8.64 -7.84
C ALA A 284 0.21 -7.14 -7.84
N LEU A 285 -0.89 -6.73 -7.20
CA LEU A 285 -1.28 -5.34 -7.10
C LEU A 285 -0.28 -4.54 -6.26
N HIS A 286 0.16 -5.06 -5.11
CA HIS A 286 1.10 -4.36 -4.23
C HIS A 286 2.43 -4.02 -4.94
N ASP A 287 3.00 -4.95 -5.70
CA ASP A 287 4.22 -4.68 -6.45
C ASP A 287 3.98 -3.62 -7.54
N SER A 288 2.86 -3.69 -8.27
CA SER A 288 2.53 -2.68 -9.27
C SER A 288 2.26 -1.31 -8.68
N LEU A 289 1.59 -1.22 -7.53
CA LEU A 289 1.39 0.03 -6.80
C LEU A 289 2.75 0.63 -6.42
N SER A 290 3.68 -0.21 -5.94
CA SER A 290 5.01 0.20 -5.55
C SER A 290 5.83 0.73 -6.72
N VAL A 291 5.92 -0.03 -7.81
CA VAL A 291 6.70 0.37 -8.99
C VAL A 291 6.11 1.61 -9.67
N VAL A 292 4.77 1.73 -9.71
CA VAL A 292 4.13 2.93 -10.26
C VAL A 292 4.37 4.14 -9.36
N ALA A 293 4.30 3.98 -8.03
CA ALA A 293 4.61 5.06 -7.09
C ALA A 293 6.08 5.51 -7.22
N ASP A 294 7.03 4.59 -7.29
CA ASP A 294 8.46 4.90 -7.48
C ASP A 294 8.68 5.73 -8.75
N VAL A 295 8.05 5.36 -9.87
CA VAL A 295 8.19 6.08 -11.14
C VAL A 295 7.54 7.46 -11.08
N VAL A 296 6.44 7.62 -10.35
CA VAL A 296 5.78 8.92 -10.16
C VAL A 296 6.63 9.85 -9.28
N VAL A 297 7.30 9.31 -8.26
CA VAL A 297 8.17 10.06 -7.35
C VAL A 297 9.51 10.41 -8.01
N ASP A 298 10.19 9.42 -8.61
CA ASP A 298 11.50 9.59 -9.21
C ASP A 298 11.45 10.28 -10.59
N GLY A 299 10.31 10.19 -11.28
CA GLY A 299 10.10 10.75 -12.61
C GLY A 299 11.01 10.10 -13.68
N LYS A 300 11.51 8.90 -13.42
CA LYS A 300 12.44 8.18 -14.29
C LYS A 300 12.08 6.71 -14.42
N TYR A 301 12.46 6.10 -15.54
CA TYR A 301 12.36 4.66 -15.76
C TYR A 301 13.51 4.17 -16.64
N ILE A 302 13.74 2.86 -16.67
CA ILE A 302 14.82 2.23 -17.45
C ILE A 302 14.27 1.16 -18.40
N ALA A 303 15.09 0.72 -19.36
CA ALA A 303 14.72 -0.37 -20.25
C ALA A 303 14.85 -1.74 -19.54
N GLY A 304 13.80 -2.56 -19.63
CA GLY A 304 13.73 -3.91 -19.09
C GLY A 304 14.41 -4.97 -19.97
N GLY A 305 14.00 -6.24 -19.84
CA GLY A 305 14.48 -7.33 -20.70
C GLY A 305 15.98 -7.60 -20.63
N GLY A 306 16.64 -7.21 -19.53
CA GLY A 306 18.10 -7.31 -19.39
C GLY A 306 18.90 -6.24 -20.12
N ALA A 307 18.27 -5.30 -20.84
CA ALA A 307 18.97 -4.23 -21.57
C ALA A 307 19.85 -3.37 -20.65
N SER A 308 19.28 -2.89 -19.54
CA SER A 308 20.02 -2.08 -18.56
C SER A 308 21.18 -2.85 -17.91
N ALA A 309 20.99 -4.16 -17.67
CA ALA A 309 22.05 -5.03 -17.15
C ALA A 309 23.20 -5.19 -18.16
N MET A 310 22.87 -5.32 -19.45
CA MET A 310 23.89 -5.42 -20.49
C MET A 310 24.71 -4.14 -20.67
N GLU A 311 24.03 -3.00 -20.62
CA GLU A 311 24.68 -1.70 -20.72
C GLU A 311 25.63 -1.43 -19.53
N ILE A 312 25.22 -1.83 -18.31
CA ILE A 312 26.10 -1.82 -17.13
C ILE A 312 27.32 -2.72 -17.37
N ALA A 313 27.12 -3.97 -17.79
CA ALA A 313 28.21 -4.91 -17.99
C ALA A 313 29.23 -4.42 -19.03
N GLN A 314 28.77 -3.86 -20.16
CA GLN A 314 29.65 -3.31 -21.18
C GLN A 314 30.44 -2.10 -20.69
N HIS A 315 29.77 -1.17 -19.99
CA HIS A 315 30.45 0.00 -19.43
C HIS A 315 31.51 -0.40 -18.40
N LEU A 316 31.16 -1.34 -17.50
CA LEU A 316 32.07 -1.82 -16.47
C LEU A 316 33.30 -2.52 -17.04
N LYS A 317 33.18 -3.29 -18.13
CA LYS A 317 34.34 -3.91 -18.81
C LYS A 317 35.31 -2.86 -19.39
N SER A 318 34.75 -1.78 -19.92
CA SER A 318 35.56 -0.65 -20.41
C SER A 318 36.21 0.12 -19.26
N TYR A 319 35.47 0.34 -18.16
CA TYR A 319 35.98 1.00 -16.95
C TYR A 319 37.07 0.18 -16.25
N ALA A 320 36.91 -1.14 -16.16
CA ALA A 320 37.87 -2.06 -15.56
C ALA A 320 39.27 -1.89 -16.20
N SER A 321 39.31 -1.75 -17.52
CA SER A 321 40.55 -1.54 -18.29
C SER A 321 41.26 -0.22 -17.96
N SER A 322 40.52 0.80 -17.49
CA SER A 322 41.08 2.08 -17.06
C SER A 322 41.62 2.09 -15.63
N VAL A 323 41.09 1.21 -14.76
CA VAL A 323 41.56 1.07 -13.37
C VAL A 323 42.84 0.25 -13.30
N GLY A 324 42.90 -0.86 -14.04
CA GLY A 324 44.04 -1.78 -14.03
C GLY A 324 44.19 -2.57 -12.72
N GLY A 325 45.27 -3.33 -12.61
CA GLY A 325 45.63 -4.04 -11.38
C GLY A 325 44.72 -5.20 -11.02
N ARG A 326 44.67 -5.54 -9.73
CA ARG A 326 43.83 -6.65 -9.21
C ARG A 326 42.37 -6.20 -9.04
N GLU A 327 42.15 -4.90 -8.88
CA GLU A 327 40.85 -4.26 -8.84
C GLU A 327 40.11 -4.39 -10.18
N GLN A 328 40.83 -4.34 -11.31
CA GLN A 328 40.26 -4.64 -12.63
C GLN A 328 39.60 -6.02 -12.66
N MET A 329 40.28 -7.06 -12.15
CA MET A 329 39.73 -8.42 -12.13
C MET A 329 38.41 -8.49 -11.33
N ALA A 330 38.31 -7.73 -10.25
CA ALA A 330 37.09 -7.63 -9.46
C ALA A 330 35.97 -6.88 -10.20
N ILE A 331 36.29 -5.81 -10.94
CA ILE A 331 35.30 -5.06 -11.73
C ILE A 331 34.78 -5.93 -12.89
N ASP A 332 35.66 -6.64 -13.59
CA ASP A 332 35.28 -7.58 -14.66
C ASP A 332 34.38 -8.70 -14.15
N ALA A 333 34.73 -9.27 -12.99
CA ALA A 333 33.91 -10.26 -12.30
C ALA A 333 32.53 -9.71 -11.89
N PHE A 334 32.44 -8.43 -11.53
CA PHE A 334 31.16 -7.77 -11.28
C PHE A 334 30.34 -7.64 -12.56
N ALA A 335 30.96 -7.18 -13.66
CA ALA A 335 30.30 -7.05 -14.95
C ALA A 335 29.71 -8.38 -15.44
N ASP A 336 30.49 -9.45 -15.39
CA ASP A 336 30.03 -10.81 -15.72
C ASP A 336 28.91 -11.29 -14.80
N ALA A 337 28.92 -10.87 -13.53
CA ALA A 337 27.84 -11.24 -12.60
C ALA A 337 26.52 -10.53 -12.94
N VAL A 338 26.55 -9.33 -13.52
CA VAL A 338 25.34 -8.59 -13.92
C VAL A 338 24.69 -9.21 -15.16
N GLU A 339 25.49 -9.79 -16.07
CA GLU A 339 24.99 -10.52 -17.23
C GLU A 339 24.15 -11.77 -16.88
N ILE A 340 24.13 -12.20 -15.61
CA ILE A 340 23.24 -13.28 -15.16
C ILE A 340 21.76 -12.94 -15.38
N VAL A 341 21.37 -11.66 -15.31
CA VAL A 341 19.97 -11.24 -15.49
C VAL A 341 19.45 -11.60 -16.88
N PRO A 342 20.05 -11.10 -17.99
CA PRO A 342 19.65 -11.52 -19.34
C PRO A 342 19.87 -13.02 -19.57
N LYS A 343 20.92 -13.62 -18.99
CA LYS A 343 21.15 -15.07 -19.11
C LYS A 343 19.98 -15.89 -18.54
N SER A 344 19.53 -15.57 -17.33
CA SER A 344 18.43 -16.26 -16.67
C SER A 344 17.09 -15.99 -17.34
N LEU A 345 16.88 -14.78 -17.89
CA LEU A 345 15.70 -14.49 -18.71
C LEU A 345 15.66 -15.38 -19.97
N ALA A 346 16.79 -15.52 -20.68
CA ALA A 346 16.89 -16.39 -21.84
C ALA A 346 16.65 -17.87 -21.47
N GLU A 347 17.28 -18.34 -20.39
CA GLU A 347 17.15 -19.72 -19.90
C GLU A 347 15.70 -20.06 -19.51
N ASN A 348 15.03 -19.17 -18.77
CA ASN A 348 13.64 -19.37 -18.35
C ASN A 348 12.66 -19.34 -19.54
N ALA A 349 12.99 -18.59 -20.60
CA ALA A 349 12.22 -18.54 -21.84
C ALA A 349 12.51 -19.73 -22.78
N GLY A 350 13.49 -20.58 -22.46
CA GLY A 350 13.91 -21.70 -23.30
C GLY A 350 14.81 -21.32 -24.48
N TYR A 351 15.34 -20.08 -24.51
CA TYR A 351 16.35 -19.67 -25.47
C TYR A 351 17.74 -20.21 -25.10
N ASP A 352 18.65 -20.28 -26.09
CA ASP A 352 20.06 -20.58 -25.83
C ASP A 352 20.74 -19.37 -25.18
N PRO A 353 21.12 -19.44 -23.88
CA PRO A 353 21.64 -18.28 -23.17
C PRO A 353 22.97 -17.78 -23.73
N ILE A 354 23.76 -18.64 -24.37
CA ILE A 354 25.06 -18.25 -24.94
C ILE A 354 24.84 -17.38 -26.18
N ASN A 355 24.03 -17.87 -27.12
CA ASN A 355 23.73 -17.15 -28.35
C ASN A 355 23.01 -15.82 -28.05
N THR A 356 22.02 -15.83 -27.14
CA THR A 356 21.31 -14.61 -26.73
C THR A 356 22.28 -13.57 -26.15
N LEU A 357 23.23 -13.97 -25.30
CA LEU A 357 24.23 -13.03 -24.77
C LEU A 357 25.17 -12.48 -25.84
N ILE A 358 25.57 -13.29 -26.82
CA ILE A 358 26.41 -12.84 -27.95
C ILE A 358 25.66 -11.77 -28.76
N ASP A 359 24.40 -12.03 -29.09
CA ASP A 359 23.56 -11.10 -29.86
C ASP A 359 23.33 -9.79 -29.10
N LEU A 360 23.02 -9.87 -27.79
CA LEU A 360 22.85 -8.69 -26.95
C LEU A 360 24.14 -7.87 -26.85
N ARG A 361 25.29 -8.50 -26.64
CA ARG A 361 26.60 -7.80 -26.61
C ARG A 361 26.88 -7.10 -27.94
N SER A 362 26.58 -7.75 -29.06
CA SER A 362 26.73 -7.15 -30.40
C SER A 362 25.82 -5.94 -30.60
N ALA A 363 24.55 -6.04 -30.17
CA ALA A 363 23.58 -4.95 -30.25
C ALA A 363 23.99 -3.73 -29.40
N HIS A 364 24.40 -3.95 -28.16
CA HIS A 364 24.86 -2.88 -27.27
C HIS A 364 26.21 -2.28 -27.72
N SER A 365 27.13 -3.10 -28.26
CA SER A 365 28.35 -2.61 -28.93
C SER A 365 28.05 -1.71 -30.14
N SER A 366 26.96 -1.99 -30.84
CA SER A 366 26.43 -1.15 -31.92
C SER A 366 25.62 0.06 -31.43
N LYS A 367 25.77 0.44 -30.16
CA LYS A 367 25.08 1.56 -29.48
C LYS A 367 23.55 1.44 -29.36
N LYS A 368 22.98 0.23 -29.47
CA LYS A 368 21.56 -0.03 -29.21
C LYS A 368 21.30 -0.26 -27.71
N LYS A 369 21.33 0.82 -26.92
CA LYS A 369 21.25 0.79 -25.44
C LYS A 369 19.99 0.18 -24.84
N THR A 370 18.90 0.11 -25.61
CA THR A 370 17.60 -0.42 -25.16
C THR A 370 17.33 -1.84 -25.68
N ALA A 371 18.30 -2.48 -26.33
CA ALA A 371 18.12 -3.84 -26.83
C ALA A 371 18.01 -4.81 -25.65
N GLY A 372 16.88 -5.50 -25.54
CA GLY A 372 16.64 -6.49 -24.50
C GLY A 372 16.07 -7.77 -25.10
N ILE A 373 15.86 -8.75 -24.24
CA ILE A 373 15.18 -10.00 -24.57
C ILE A 373 13.68 -9.75 -24.56
N ASP A 374 13.02 -10.17 -25.63
CA ASP A 374 11.57 -10.27 -25.74
C ASP A 374 11.20 -11.74 -25.52
N ILE A 375 10.31 -12.03 -24.56
CA ILE A 375 9.99 -13.38 -24.06
C ILE A 375 8.57 -13.77 -24.45
#